data_AF-A0A1E5LEL8-F1
#
_entry.id   AF-A0A1E5LEL8-F1
#
_cell.length_a   1.000
_cell.length_b   1.000
_cell.length_c   1.000
_cell.angle_alpha   90.00
_cell.angle_beta   90.00
_cell.angle_gamma   90.00
#
_symmetry.space_group_name_H-M   'P 1'
#
loop_
_entity.id
_entity.type
_entity.pdbx_description
1 polymer ?
#
loop_
_entity_poly.entity_id
_entity_poly.type
_entity_poly.pdbx_seq_one_letter_code
_entity_poly.pdbx_strand_id
1 'polypeptide(L)'
;MKKNLLLFITLLTLFSYSPVQAENVTKKDIQLRNDLIFILLYPSIEQELQKQYGEIKQNYCSEITQIKKLPQGTYLFNVTVQFITFEGAHDPPNDLVTITFSNEKSIEWQAIDFKRKRLKQNELPKCD
;
A
#
# COMPACT_ATOMS: atom_id res chain seq x y z
N MET A 1 31.74 -51.73 -7.38
CA MET A 1 30.63 -51.19 -8.19
C MET A 1 29.63 -50.36 -7.36
N LYS A 2 29.09 -50.84 -6.23
CA LYS A 2 28.10 -50.10 -5.42
C LYS A 2 28.57 -48.73 -4.86
N LYS A 3 29.83 -48.61 -4.40
CA LYS A 3 30.37 -47.36 -3.83
C LYS A 3 30.55 -46.24 -4.87
N ASN A 4 31.04 -46.59 -6.07
CA ASN A 4 31.18 -45.64 -7.18
C ASN A 4 29.82 -45.22 -7.74
N LEU A 5 28.84 -46.14 -7.76
CA LEU A 5 27.46 -45.82 -8.14
C LEU A 5 26.81 -44.86 -7.15
N LEU A 6 26.99 -45.07 -5.83
CA LEU A 6 26.49 -44.18 -4.79
C LEU A 6 27.12 -42.77 -4.90
N LEU A 7 28.43 -42.69 -5.11
CA LEU A 7 29.13 -41.42 -5.34
C LEU A 7 28.58 -40.67 -6.56
N PHE A 8 28.30 -41.39 -7.65
CA PHE A 8 27.74 -40.83 -8.87
C PHE A 8 26.32 -40.27 -8.67
N ILE A 9 25.48 -40.99 -7.91
CA ILE A 9 24.12 -40.56 -7.56
C ILE A 9 24.16 -39.28 -6.71
N THR A 10 25.03 -39.22 -5.68
CA THR A 10 25.20 -38.00 -4.87
C THR A 10 25.68 -36.79 -5.69
N LEU A 11 26.55 -37.01 -6.67
CA LEU A 11 27.03 -35.94 -7.54
C LEU A 11 25.91 -35.43 -8.45
N LEU A 12 25.10 -36.32 -9.03
CA LEU A 12 23.93 -35.97 -9.85
C LEU A 12 22.87 -35.18 -9.06
N THR A 13 22.65 -35.51 -7.79
CA THR A 13 21.70 -34.78 -6.93
C THR A 13 22.16 -33.36 -6.60
N LEU A 14 23.48 -33.10 -6.57
CA LEU A 14 24.01 -31.76 -6.29
C LEU A 14 23.87 -30.81 -7.49
N PHE A 15 23.89 -31.34 -8.72
CA PHE A 15 23.78 -30.54 -9.95
C PHE A 15 22.36 -30.43 -10.52
N SER A 16 21.37 -31.11 -9.93
CA SER A 16 19.97 -31.06 -10.38
C SER A 16 19.16 -29.91 -9.76
N TYR A 17 19.77 -29.12 -8.88
CA TYR A 17 19.15 -27.89 -8.38
C TYR A 17 19.27 -26.77 -9.42
N SER A 18 18.22 -26.59 -10.23
CA SER A 18 18.05 -25.36 -11.01
C SER A 18 17.84 -24.21 -10.04
N PRO A 19 18.54 -23.06 -10.20
CA PRO A 19 18.22 -21.87 -9.42
C PRO A 19 16.77 -21.49 -9.71
N VAL A 20 15.94 -21.45 -8.68
CA VAL A 20 14.59 -20.89 -8.79
C VAL A 20 14.76 -19.40 -9.08
N GLN A 21 14.48 -18.98 -10.31
CA GLN A 21 14.38 -17.56 -10.64
C GLN A 21 13.05 -17.06 -10.10
N ALA A 22 13.10 -16.25 -9.04
CA ALA A 22 11.93 -15.51 -8.61
C ALA A 22 11.58 -14.49 -9.71
N GLU A 23 10.30 -14.38 -10.04
CA GLU A 23 9.83 -13.31 -10.91
C GLU A 23 10.04 -11.96 -10.19
N ASN A 24 10.59 -10.99 -10.92
CA ASN A 24 10.79 -9.65 -10.37
C ASN A 24 9.43 -8.98 -10.18
N VAL A 25 9.24 -8.33 -9.04
CA VAL A 25 8.05 -7.49 -8.81
C VAL A 25 8.00 -6.41 -9.90
N THR A 26 6.93 -6.40 -10.69
CA THR A 26 6.74 -5.42 -11.75
C THR A 26 6.05 -4.16 -11.22
N LYS A 27 6.12 -3.06 -11.98
CA LYS A 27 5.34 -1.84 -11.67
C LYS A 27 3.84 -2.15 -11.57
N LYS A 28 3.34 -3.07 -12.42
CA LYS A 28 1.95 -3.49 -12.44
C LYS A 28 1.55 -4.21 -11.16
N ASP A 29 2.42 -5.08 -10.62
CA ASP A 29 2.15 -5.79 -9.36
C ASP A 29 2.06 -4.83 -8.18
N ILE A 30 2.92 -3.81 -8.16
CA ILE A 30 2.88 -2.74 -7.14
C ILE A 30 1.58 -1.95 -7.24
N GLN A 31 1.17 -1.58 -8.45
CA GLN A 31 -0.08 -0.87 -8.69
C GLN A 31 -1.29 -1.69 -8.22
N LEU A 32 -1.42 -2.94 -8.66
CA LEU A 32 -2.53 -3.82 -8.27
C LEU A 32 -2.60 -4.02 -6.75
N ARG A 33 -1.45 -4.20 -6.09
CA ARG A 33 -1.38 -4.27 -4.63
C ARG A 33 -1.87 -2.97 -3.99
N ASN A 34 -1.42 -1.83 -4.50
CA ASN A 34 -1.79 -0.53 -3.94
C ASN A 34 -3.28 -0.24 -4.13
N ASP A 35 -3.85 -0.56 -5.29
CA ASP A 35 -5.28 -0.42 -5.58
C ASP A 35 -6.13 -1.27 -4.61
N LEU A 36 -5.72 -2.51 -4.37
CA LEU A 36 -6.39 -3.41 -3.43
C LEU A 36 -6.34 -2.86 -1.99
N ILE A 37 -5.17 -2.40 -1.54
CA ILE A 37 -5.03 -1.83 -0.19
C ILE A 37 -5.84 -0.55 -0.06
N PHE A 38 -5.86 0.30 -1.10
CA PHE A 38 -6.66 1.52 -1.09
C PHE A 38 -8.16 1.21 -0.93
N ILE A 39 -8.69 0.25 -1.69
CA ILE A 39 -10.08 -0.22 -1.55
C ILE A 39 -10.36 -0.74 -0.14
N LEU A 40 -9.43 -1.50 0.43
CA LEU A 40 -9.56 -2.02 1.79
C LEU A 40 -9.61 -0.91 2.86
N LEU A 41 -8.85 0.17 2.67
CA LEU A 41 -8.82 1.31 3.59
C LEU A 41 -9.94 2.33 3.33
N TYR A 42 -10.65 2.23 2.21
CA TYR A 42 -11.61 3.23 1.78
C TYR A 42 -12.71 3.56 2.81
N PRO A 43 -13.31 2.57 3.53
CA PRO A 43 -14.27 2.90 4.59
C PRO A 43 -13.65 3.72 5.74
N SER A 44 -12.43 3.38 6.15
CA SER A 44 -11.69 4.13 7.18
C SER A 44 -11.30 5.54 6.71
N ILE A 45 -11.03 5.70 5.41
CA ILE A 45 -10.80 7.02 4.78
C ILE A 45 -12.06 7.87 4.87
N GLU A 46 -13.22 7.36 4.44
CA GLU A 46 -14.47 8.12 4.49
C GLU A 46 -14.84 8.52 5.92
N GLN A 47 -14.69 7.60 6.88
CA GLN A 47 -14.92 7.88 8.30
C GLN A 47 -13.99 8.97 8.84
N GLU A 48 -12.68 8.91 8.54
CA GLU A 48 -11.74 9.92 9.01
C GLU A 48 -11.98 11.28 8.32
N LEU A 49 -12.32 11.30 7.01
CA LEU A 49 -12.70 12.52 6.32
C LEU A 49 -13.96 13.15 6.92
N GLN A 50 -15.01 12.35 7.16
CA GLN A 50 -16.22 12.83 7.81
C GLN A 50 -15.94 13.41 9.20
N LYS A 51 -15.07 12.76 9.98
CA LYS A 51 -14.65 13.25 11.30
C LYS A 51 -13.87 14.56 11.23
N GLN A 52 -12.97 14.72 10.26
CA GLN A 52 -12.08 15.89 10.15
C GLN A 52 -12.73 17.10 9.46
N TYR A 53 -13.65 16.86 8.53
CA TYR A 53 -14.33 17.90 7.75
C TYR A 53 -15.78 18.15 8.18
N GLY A 54 -16.39 17.25 8.98
CA GLY A 54 -17.80 17.29 9.33
C GLY A 54 -18.73 16.67 8.27
N GLU A 55 -18.18 16.27 7.13
CA GLU A 55 -18.90 15.68 6.00
C GLU A 55 -17.98 14.78 5.17
N ILE A 56 -18.56 13.88 4.39
CA ILE A 56 -17.79 13.03 3.47
C ILE A 56 -17.27 13.89 2.31
N LYS A 57 -15.95 13.91 2.12
CA LYS A 57 -15.31 14.54 0.96
C LYS A 57 -15.01 13.51 -0.12
N GLN A 58 -15.27 13.89 -1.37
CA GLN A 58 -14.78 13.10 -2.51
C GLN A 58 -13.26 13.23 -2.60
N ASN A 59 -12.61 12.18 -3.08
CA ASN A 59 -11.15 12.14 -3.23
C ASN A 59 -10.72 11.55 -4.57
N TYR A 60 -9.53 11.92 -5.00
CA TYR A 60 -8.91 11.45 -6.24
C TYR A 60 -7.38 11.49 -6.11
N CYS A 61 -6.67 10.89 -7.08
CA CYS A 61 -5.20 10.84 -7.14
C CYS A 61 -4.57 10.21 -5.90
N SER A 62 -5.08 9.05 -5.53
CA SER A 62 -4.65 8.33 -4.35
C SER A 62 -3.33 7.61 -4.57
N GLU A 63 -2.44 7.69 -3.60
CA GLU A 63 -1.15 7.00 -3.58
C GLU A 63 -0.89 6.39 -2.20
N ILE A 64 -0.36 5.17 -2.17
CA ILE A 64 0.21 4.58 -0.96
C ILE A 64 1.69 4.94 -0.89
N THR A 65 2.01 5.90 -0.03
CA THR A 65 3.37 6.44 0.10
C THR A 65 4.24 5.59 1.03
N GLN A 66 3.63 4.84 1.96
CA GLN A 66 4.39 3.98 2.87
C GLN A 66 3.56 2.79 3.35
N ILE A 67 4.20 1.61 3.41
CA ILE A 67 3.71 0.43 4.14
C ILE A 67 4.81 0.01 5.11
N LYS A 68 4.54 0.14 6.42
CA LYS A 68 5.46 -0.25 7.48
C LYS A 68 4.88 -1.44 8.22
N LYS A 69 5.54 -2.59 8.12
CA LYS A 69 5.24 -3.73 9.00
C LYS A 69 5.62 -3.37 10.43
N LEU A 70 4.73 -3.68 11.38
CA LEU A 70 4.98 -3.59 12.81
C LEU A 70 5.78 -4.85 13.25
N PRO A 71 5.74 -5.38 14.49
CA PRO A 71 6.61 -6.48 14.89
C PRO A 71 6.70 -7.61 13.85
N GLN A 72 7.93 -8.06 13.57
CA GLN A 72 8.17 -9.13 12.61
C GLN A 72 7.42 -10.40 13.02
N GLY A 73 6.84 -11.11 12.05
CA GLY A 73 6.02 -12.30 12.30
C GLY A 73 4.55 -12.02 12.60
N THR A 74 4.12 -10.75 12.70
CA THR A 74 2.70 -10.38 12.83
C THR A 74 2.06 -10.00 11.49
N TYR A 75 0.74 -9.81 11.49
CA TYR A 75 -0.03 -9.18 10.40
C TYR A 75 -0.43 -7.74 10.74
N LEU A 76 0.44 -7.05 11.48
CA LEU A 76 0.21 -5.69 11.91
C LEU A 76 1.04 -4.71 11.07
N PHE A 77 0.43 -3.62 10.65
CA PHE A 77 1.00 -2.67 9.72
C PHE A 77 0.53 -1.24 10.02
N ASN A 78 1.38 -0.29 9.67
CA ASN A 78 0.98 1.08 9.42
C ASN A 78 1.03 1.35 7.92
N VAL A 79 -0.03 1.91 7.37
CA VAL A 79 -0.13 2.26 5.95
C VAL A 79 -0.42 3.75 5.83
N THR A 80 0.43 4.48 5.11
CA THR A 80 0.23 5.90 4.83
C THR A 80 -0.31 6.07 3.42
N VAL A 81 -1.48 6.70 3.32
CA VAL A 81 -2.16 7.03 2.07
C VAL A 81 -2.17 8.55 1.90
N GLN A 82 -1.94 9.01 0.68
CA GLN A 82 -2.06 10.40 0.29
C GLN A 82 -3.08 10.52 -0.85
N PHE A 83 -3.92 11.54 -0.83
CA PHE A 83 -4.90 11.81 -1.89
C PHE A 83 -5.32 13.28 -1.86
N ILE A 84 -6.05 13.71 -2.89
CA ILE A 84 -6.60 15.05 -2.97
C ILE A 84 -8.09 15.00 -2.71
N THR A 85 -8.60 15.85 -1.82
CA THR A 85 -10.04 16.02 -1.61
C THR A 85 -10.60 17.18 -2.43
N PHE A 86 -11.86 17.09 -2.82
CA PHE A 86 -12.56 18.16 -3.54
C PHE A 86 -14.06 18.20 -3.19
N GLU A 87 -14.72 19.32 -3.52
CA GLU A 87 -16.16 19.59 -3.32
C GLU A 87 -16.85 20.07 -4.62
N GLY A 88 -17.54 19.18 -5.32
CA GLY A 88 -18.30 19.57 -6.52
C GLY A 88 -17.45 19.85 -7.76
N ALA A 89 -18.12 20.11 -8.88
CA ALA A 89 -17.57 19.89 -10.22
C ALA A 89 -16.71 21.04 -10.81
N HIS A 90 -16.72 22.24 -10.21
CA HIS A 90 -16.29 23.44 -10.95
C HIS A 90 -15.23 24.34 -10.30
N ASP A 91 -15.02 24.34 -8.98
CA ASP A 91 -13.84 25.00 -8.37
C ASP A 91 -13.70 24.80 -6.84
N PRO A 92 -13.77 23.58 -6.30
CA PRO A 92 -13.52 23.40 -4.88
C PRO A 92 -12.08 23.62 -4.46
N PRO A 93 -11.87 24.03 -3.21
CA PRO A 93 -10.55 23.96 -2.65
C PRO A 93 -10.07 22.50 -2.59
N ASN A 94 -8.91 22.27 -3.18
CA ASN A 94 -8.26 20.97 -3.14
C ASN A 94 -7.36 20.91 -1.90
N ASP A 95 -7.56 19.94 -1.03
CA ASP A 95 -6.62 19.64 0.05
C ASP A 95 -5.81 18.40 -0.32
N LEU A 96 -4.49 18.49 -0.23
CA LEU A 96 -3.64 17.32 -0.15
C LEU A 96 -3.78 16.75 1.26
N VAL A 97 -4.41 15.59 1.36
CA VAL A 97 -4.62 14.87 2.61
C VAL A 97 -3.63 13.71 2.68
N THR A 98 -3.04 13.50 3.84
CA THR A 98 -2.17 12.36 4.14
C THR A 98 -2.62 11.74 5.45
N ILE A 99 -3.00 10.46 5.41
CA ILE A 99 -3.49 9.73 6.57
C ILE A 99 -2.62 8.50 6.78
N THR A 100 -2.19 8.26 8.02
CA THR A 100 -1.57 6.98 8.40
C THR A 100 -2.59 6.16 9.16
N PHE A 101 -2.90 4.98 8.65
CA PHE A 101 -3.77 3.99 9.28
C PHE A 101 -2.95 2.90 9.96
N SER A 102 -3.48 2.33 11.04
CA SER A 102 -2.92 1.19 11.74
C SER A 102 -4.00 0.17 12.11
N ASN A 103 -3.64 -1.11 12.05
CA ASN A 103 -4.45 -2.22 12.57
C ASN A 103 -3.87 -2.82 13.86
N GLU A 104 -2.95 -2.14 14.54
CA GLU A 104 -2.29 -2.66 15.75
C GLU A 104 -3.28 -2.99 16.88
N LYS A 105 -4.32 -2.17 17.03
CA LYS A 105 -5.26 -2.23 18.17
C LYS A 105 -6.61 -2.84 17.83
N SER A 106 -6.94 -2.97 16.54
CA SER A 106 -8.26 -3.40 16.07
C SER A 106 -8.14 -4.05 14.69
N ILE A 107 -9.12 -4.89 14.36
CA ILE A 107 -9.30 -5.43 13.00
C ILE A 107 -9.65 -4.29 12.03
N GLU A 108 -10.46 -3.34 12.49
CA GLU A 108 -10.75 -2.12 11.75
C GLU A 108 -9.53 -1.20 11.77
N TRP A 109 -9.14 -0.73 10.59
CA TRP A 109 -8.01 0.18 10.45
C TRP A 109 -8.36 1.56 11.01
N GLN A 110 -7.53 2.04 11.92
CA GLN A 110 -7.72 3.32 12.61
C GLN A 110 -6.71 4.33 12.13
N ALA A 111 -7.16 5.56 11.86
CA ALA A 111 -6.25 6.67 11.59
C ALA A 111 -5.47 7.01 12.87
N ILE A 112 -4.14 6.98 12.78
CA ILE A 112 -3.22 7.34 13.86
C ILE A 112 -2.49 8.66 13.60
N ASP A 113 -2.53 9.16 12.36
CA ASP A 113 -2.02 10.48 11.97
C ASP A 113 -2.86 11.02 10.81
N PHE A 114 -3.14 12.32 10.82
CA PHE A 114 -3.88 13.02 9.77
C PHE A 114 -3.22 14.37 9.50
N LYS A 115 -2.86 14.61 8.24
CA LYS A 115 -2.26 15.86 7.78
C LYS A 115 -3.03 16.38 6.58
N ARG A 116 -3.20 17.71 6.52
CA ARG A 116 -3.83 18.40 5.39
C ARG A 116 -3.01 19.61 4.97
N LYS A 117 -2.92 19.84 3.66
CA LYS A 117 -2.37 21.05 3.06
C LYS A 117 -3.32 21.53 1.97
N ARG A 118 -3.81 22.77 2.08
CA ARG A 118 -4.56 23.44 1.01
C ARG A 118 -3.65 23.62 -0.20
N LEU A 119 -4.10 23.12 -1.35
CA LEU A 119 -3.42 23.25 -2.63
C LEU A 119 -3.92 24.50 -3.36
N LYS A 120 -2.99 25.19 -4.01
CA LYS A 120 -3.29 26.17 -5.06
C LYS A 120 -3.47 25.44 -6.39
N GLN A 121 -4.16 26.06 -7.35
CA GLN A 121 -4.44 25.45 -8.65
C GLN A 121 -3.18 25.00 -9.40
N ASN A 122 -2.08 25.73 -9.27
CA ASN A 122 -0.79 25.39 -9.88
C ASN A 122 0.01 24.32 -9.13
N GLU A 123 -0.47 23.87 -7.96
CA GLU A 123 0.12 22.78 -7.17
C GLU A 123 -0.62 21.45 -7.38
N LEU A 124 -1.66 21.41 -8.21
CA LEU A 124 -2.38 20.17 -8.51
C LEU A 124 -1.47 19.20 -9.27
N PRO A 125 -1.21 18.00 -8.72
CA PRO A 125 -0.41 17.01 -9.42
C PRO A 125 -1.18 16.47 -10.63
N LYS A 126 -0.43 16.00 -11.62
CA LYS A 126 -0.98 15.13 -12.67
C LYS A 126 -1.12 13.74 -12.11
N CYS A 127 -2.26 13.12 -12.35
CA CYS A 127 -2.58 11.80 -11.85
C CYS A 127 -2.45 10.85 -13.02
N ASP A 128 -1.51 9.91 -12.89
CA ASP A 128 -1.11 8.98 -13.94
C ASP A 128 -1.87 7.65 -13.84
#